data_AF-A0A452ZNG9-F1
#
_entry.id   AF-A0A452ZNG9-F1
#
_cell.length_a   1.000
_cell.length_b   1.000
_cell.length_c   1.000
_cell.angle_alpha   90.00
_cell.angle_beta   90.00
_cell.angle_gamma   90.00
#
_symmetry.space_group_name_H-M   'P 1'
#
loop_
_entity.id
_entity.type
_entity.pdbx_description
1 polymer ?
#
loop_
_entity_poly.entity_id
_entity_poly.type
_entity_poly.pdbx_seq_one_letter_code
_entity_poly.pdbx_strand_id
1 'polypeptide(L)'
;ALASYLRRENLISDTRIKVEDKLAFFLYMVSHNVSYEDLQLEFQHSGQTFHEYINEFFNIVPVLASRFLKPPNIDEPHPKISTDTRFYPYFQ
;
A
#
# COMPACT_ATOMS: atom_id res chain seq x y z
N ALA A 1 -1.46 3.72 -14.54
CA ALA A 1 -0.93 4.82 -13.69
C ALA A 1 0.00 4.28 -12.59
N LEU A 2 -0.49 3.52 -11.60
CA LEU A 2 0.35 2.97 -10.51
C LEU A 2 1.29 1.85 -10.97
N ALA A 3 0.79 0.83 -11.68
CA ALA A 3 1.65 -0.24 -12.21
C ALA A 3 2.78 0.30 -13.11
N SER A 4 2.46 1.28 -13.97
CA SER A 4 3.44 1.98 -14.80
C SER A 4 4.51 2.72 -13.97
N TYR A 5 4.12 3.31 -12.84
CA TYR A 5 5.04 3.95 -11.91
C TYR A 5 5.94 2.93 -11.21
N LEU A 6 5.38 1.84 -10.68
CA LEU A 6 6.15 0.78 -10.01
C LEU A 6 7.22 0.19 -10.94
N ARG A 7 6.84 -0.03 -12.21
CA ARG A 7 7.75 -0.47 -13.26
C ARG A 7 8.83 0.57 -13.57
N ARG A 8 8.45 1.84 -13.78
CA ARG A 8 9.40 2.91 -14.14
C ARG A 8 10.44 3.16 -13.04
N GLU A 9 10.03 3.11 -11.78
CA GLU A 9 10.91 3.32 -10.63
C GLU A 9 11.67 2.05 -10.22
N ASN A 10 11.54 0.94 -10.98
CA ASN A 10 12.14 -0.37 -10.68
C ASN A 10 11.80 -0.89 -9.26
N LEU A 11 10.61 -0.58 -8.75
CA LEU A 11 10.14 -1.05 -7.45
C LEU A 11 9.55 -2.46 -7.55
N ILE A 12 8.85 -2.74 -8.65
CA ILE A 12 8.35 -4.06 -9.02
C ILE A 12 8.70 -4.29 -10.47
N SER A 13 9.24 -5.46 -10.79
CA SER A 13 9.62 -5.81 -12.16
C SER A 13 8.66 -6.82 -12.77
N ASP A 14 8.47 -6.74 -14.09
CA ASP A 14 7.83 -7.81 -14.84
C ASP A 14 8.75 -9.04 -14.81
N THR A 15 8.18 -10.18 -14.45
CA THR A 15 8.88 -11.47 -14.51
C THR A 15 8.05 -12.43 -15.37
N ARG A 16 7.70 -13.61 -14.85
CA ARG A 16 6.65 -14.45 -15.43
C ARG A 16 5.27 -13.82 -15.28
N ILE A 17 5.07 -13.02 -14.24
CA ILE A 17 3.82 -12.30 -13.95
C ILE A 17 4.05 -10.81 -14.15
N LYS A 18 3.09 -10.13 -14.80
CA LYS A 18 3.18 -8.70 -15.07
C LYS A 18 2.98 -7.90 -13.79
N VAL A 19 3.57 -6.70 -13.72
CA VAL A 19 3.40 -5.78 -12.58
C VAL A 19 1.92 -5.51 -12.29
N GLU A 20 1.09 -5.40 -13.33
CA GLU A 20 -0.36 -5.22 -13.20
C GLU A 20 -1.04 -6.39 -12.47
N ASP A 21 -0.68 -7.63 -12.80
CA ASP A 21 -1.27 -8.83 -12.18
C ASP A 21 -0.79 -8.98 -10.73
N LYS A 22 0.51 -8.77 -10.48
CA LYS A 22 1.05 -8.78 -9.11
C LYS A 22 0.36 -7.71 -8.24
N LEU A 23 0.13 -6.52 -8.80
CA LEU A 23 -0.59 -5.44 -8.14
C LEU A 23 -2.05 -5.82 -7.87
N ALA A 24 -2.70 -6.49 -8.81
CA ALA A 24 -4.06 -6.98 -8.62
C ALA A 24 -4.15 -8.00 -7.48
N PHE A 25 -3.23 -8.97 -7.39
CA PHE A 25 -3.20 -9.94 -6.30
C PHE A 25 -3.05 -9.26 -4.94
N PHE A 26 -2.11 -8.32 -4.82
CA PHE A 26 -1.89 -7.59 -3.58
C PHE A 26 -3.11 -6.77 -3.17
N LEU A 27 -3.67 -5.99 -4.09
CA LEU A 27 -4.86 -5.18 -3.80
C LEU A 27 -6.07 -6.04 -3.47
N TYR A 28 -6.27 -7.16 -4.16
CA TYR A 28 -7.36 -8.10 -3.85
C TYR A 28 -7.20 -8.66 -2.44
N MET A 29 -5.98 -9.10 -2.09
CA MET A 29 -5.67 -9.62 -0.75
C MET A 29 -6.04 -8.64 0.36
N VAL A 30 -5.54 -7.40 0.28
CA VAL A 30 -5.73 -6.41 1.36
C VAL A 30 -7.13 -5.81 1.39
N SER A 31 -7.83 -5.73 0.24
CA SER A 31 -9.18 -5.16 0.16
C SER A 31 -10.26 -6.13 0.66
N HIS A 32 -10.06 -7.43 0.48
CA HIS A 32 -11.05 -8.44 0.86
C HIS A 32 -10.64 -9.24 2.11
N ASN A 33 -9.45 -9.01 2.66
CA ASN A 33 -8.88 -9.78 3.78
C ASN A 33 -8.88 -11.29 3.50
N VAL A 34 -8.51 -11.67 2.27
CA VAL A 34 -8.55 -13.06 1.81
C VAL A 34 -7.27 -13.80 2.14
N SER A 35 -7.38 -15.12 2.28
CA SER A 35 -6.26 -16.02 2.51
C SER A 35 -5.48 -16.31 1.22
N TYR A 36 -4.31 -16.95 1.35
CA TYR A 36 -3.60 -17.49 0.19
C TYR A 36 -4.41 -18.57 -0.54
N GLU A 37 -5.21 -19.37 0.17
CA GLU A 37 -6.05 -20.41 -0.44
C GLU A 37 -7.11 -19.79 -1.34
N ASP A 38 -7.75 -18.71 -0.89
CA ASP A 38 -8.72 -17.95 -1.68
C ASP A 38 -8.08 -17.34 -2.94
N LEU A 39 -6.87 -16.79 -2.82
CA LEU A 39 -6.11 -16.28 -3.97
C LEU A 39 -5.79 -17.38 -4.99
N GLN A 40 -5.44 -18.58 -4.52
CA GLN A 40 -5.19 -19.73 -5.39
C GLN A 40 -6.44 -20.17 -6.13
N LEU A 41 -7.61 -20.13 -5.49
CA LEU A 41 -8.88 -20.44 -6.13
C LEU A 41 -9.26 -19.39 -7.18
N GLU A 42 -9.11 -18.11 -6.84
CA GLU A 42 -9.52 -16.99 -7.70
C GLU A 42 -8.61 -16.82 -8.93
N PHE A 43 -7.29 -16.77 -8.70
CA PHE A 43 -6.31 -16.43 -9.74
C PHE A 43 -5.54 -17.64 -10.29
N GLN A 44 -5.79 -18.84 -9.76
CA GLN A 44 -5.27 -20.11 -10.29
C GLN A 44 -3.73 -20.18 -10.38
N HIS A 45 -3.04 -19.53 -9.42
CA HIS A 45 -1.60 -19.67 -9.23
C HIS A 45 -1.27 -20.47 -7.98
N SER A 46 0.00 -20.86 -7.80
CA SER A 46 0.43 -21.57 -6.60
C SER A 46 0.56 -20.63 -5.41
N GLY A 47 0.42 -21.16 -4.19
CA GLY A 47 0.66 -20.42 -2.95
C GLY A 47 2.06 -19.81 -2.89
N GLN A 48 3.08 -20.49 -3.43
CA GLN A 48 4.43 -19.95 -3.53
C GLN A 48 4.48 -18.68 -4.37
N THR A 49 3.79 -18.65 -5.51
CA THR A 49 3.71 -17.47 -6.38
C THR A 49 3.12 -16.27 -5.63
N PHE A 50 2.02 -16.49 -4.90
CA PHE A 50 1.45 -15.41 -4.09
C PHE A 50 2.37 -14.99 -2.97
N HIS A 51 2.98 -15.93 -2.25
CA HIS A 51 3.90 -15.61 -1.17
C HIS A 51 5.06 -14.72 -1.65
N GLU A 52 5.66 -15.04 -2.80
CA GLU A 52 6.73 -14.25 -3.41
C GLU A 52 6.26 -12.82 -3.73
N TYR A 53 5.16 -12.67 -4.47
CA TYR A 53 4.73 -11.37 -4.97
C TYR A 53 4.06 -10.49 -3.91
N ILE A 54 3.30 -11.09 -2.99
CA ILE A 54 2.73 -10.34 -1.86
C ILE A 54 3.84 -9.79 -0.97
N ASN A 55 4.90 -10.56 -0.70
CA ASN A 55 6.05 -10.06 0.05
C ASN A 55 6.83 -8.99 -0.72
N GLU A 56 6.95 -9.10 -2.05
CA GLU A 56 7.52 -8.04 -2.91
C GLU A 56 6.80 -6.71 -2.66
N PHE A 57 5.46 -6.72 -2.57
CA PHE A 57 4.67 -5.53 -2.24
C PHE A 57 4.87 -5.05 -0.80
N PHE A 58 4.82 -5.93 0.19
CA PHE A 58 5.04 -5.51 1.59
C PHE A 58 6.40 -4.84 1.80
N ASN A 59 7.44 -5.27 1.07
CA ASN A 59 8.76 -4.65 1.13
C ASN A 59 8.79 -3.22 0.56
N ILE A 60 7.97 -2.91 -0.43
CA ILE A 60 7.94 -1.57 -1.04
C ILE A 60 6.91 -0.62 -0.42
N VAL A 61 5.92 -1.13 0.32
CA VAL A 61 4.90 -0.29 0.98
C VAL A 61 5.52 0.83 1.84
N PRO A 62 6.54 0.58 2.68
CA PRO A 62 7.20 1.64 3.44
C PRO A 62 7.87 2.71 2.54
N VAL A 63 8.43 2.30 1.41
CA VAL A 63 9.05 3.20 0.41
C VAL A 63 7.98 4.07 -0.26
N LEU A 64 6.84 3.49 -0.60
CA LEU A 64 5.71 4.24 -1.15
C LEU A 64 5.14 5.19 -0.09
N ALA A 65 4.98 4.72 1.15
CA ALA A 65 4.47 5.51 2.27
C ALA A 65 5.36 6.75 2.51
N SER A 66 6.68 6.58 2.59
CA SER A 66 7.59 7.71 2.80
C SER A 66 7.60 8.72 1.65
N ARG A 67 7.31 8.27 0.42
CA ARG A 67 7.33 9.12 -0.77
C ARG A 67 6.01 9.86 -1.02
N PHE A 68 4.88 9.25 -0.68
CA PHE A 68 3.55 9.79 -0.98
C PHE A 68 2.79 10.30 0.23
N LEU A 69 3.04 9.77 1.43
CA LEU A 69 2.41 10.25 2.64
C LEU A 69 3.25 11.37 3.22
N LYS A 70 2.66 12.56 3.28
CA LYS A 70 3.19 13.66 4.07
C LYS A 70 2.52 13.61 5.45
N PRO A 71 3.26 13.31 6.52
CA PRO A 71 2.69 13.39 7.85
C PRO A 71 2.25 14.83 8.14
N PRO A 72 1.17 15.03 8.91
CA PRO A 72 0.83 16.37 9.40
C PRO A 72 2.01 16.94 10.19
N ASN A 73 2.17 18.26 10.18
CA ASN A 73 3.16 18.91 11.02
C ASN A 73 2.82 18.61 12.49
N ILE A 74 3.76 18.02 13.23
CA ILE A 74 3.52 17.59 14.61
C ILE A 74 3.44 18.78 15.56
N ASP A 75 4.06 19.89 15.17
CA ASP A 75 4.10 21.12 15.94
C ASP A 75 2.86 22.00 15.71
N GLU A 76 1.97 21.60 14.79
CA GLU A 76 0.74 22.32 14.50
C GLU A 76 -0.50 21.47 14.84
N PRO A 77 -1.44 22.00 15.62
CA PRO A 77 -2.69 21.29 15.87
C PRO A 77 -3.46 21.10 14.57
N HIS A 78 -4.14 19.96 14.44
CA HIS A 78 -5.02 19.68 13.30
C HIS A 78 -5.98 20.86 13.07
N PRO A 79 -6.31 21.26 11.82
CA PRO A 79 -7.13 22.44 11.55
C PRO A 79 -8.43 22.50 12.36
N LYS A 80 -9.14 21.37 12.50
CA LYS A 80 -10.34 21.25 13.34
C LYS A 80 -10.13 21.65 14.82
N ILE A 81 -8.96 21.35 15.38
CA ILE A 81 -8.60 21.70 16.77
C ILE A 81 -8.20 23.18 16.81
N SER A 82 -7.40 23.65 15.86
CA SER A 82 -6.95 25.05 15.79
C SER A 82 -8.11 26.05 15.68
N THR A 83 -9.24 25.64 15.09
CA THR A 83 -10.45 26.47 14.94
C THR A 83 -11.44 26.34 16.09
N ASP A 84 -11.30 25.33 16.97
CA ASP A 84 -12.21 25.15 18.11
C ASP A 84 -11.62 25.80 19.37
N THR A 85 -12.22 26.90 19.80
CA THR A 85 -11.77 27.68 20.97
C THR A 85 -11.80 26.89 22.27
N ARG A 86 -12.57 25.80 22.36
CA ARG A 86 -12.63 24.93 23.54
C ARG A 86 -11.43 23.98 23.62
N PHE A 87 -10.91 23.55 22.48
CA PHE A 87 -9.83 22.56 22.42
C PHE A 87 -8.46 23.18 22.16
N TYR A 88 -8.38 24.26 21.38
CA TYR A 88 -7.11 24.91 21.02
C TYR A 88 -6.18 25.21 22.20
N PRO A 89 -6.64 25.67 23.39
CA PRO A 89 -5.76 25.97 24.52
C PRO A 89 -4.92 24.79 25.04
N TYR A 90 -5.30 23.54 24.75
CA TYR A 90 -4.55 22.34 25.18
C TYR A 90 -3.44 21.91 24.20
N PHE A 91 -3.36 22.56 23.03
CA PHE A 91 -2.44 22.21 21.94
C PHE A 91 -1.56 23.41 21.55
N GLN A 92 -1.31 24.31 22.51
CA GLN A 92 -0.35 25.42 22.41
C GLN A 92 1.01 25.01 22.96
#